data_AF-A0A526Z896-F1
#
_entry.id   AF-A0A526Z896-F1
#
_cell.length_a   1.000
_cell.length_b   1.000
_cell.length_c   1.000
_cell.angle_alpha   90.00
_cell.angle_beta   90.00
_cell.angle_gamma   90.00
#
_symmetry.space_group_name_H-M   'P 1'
#
loop_
_entity.id
_entity.type
_entity.pdbx_description
1 polymer ?
#
loop_
_entity_poly.entity_id
_entity_poly.type
_entity_poly.pdbx_seq_one_letter_code
_entity_poly.pdbx_strand_id
1 'polypeptide(L)'
;LGQLSRIAQMLVDDQWVLGGGAEQGGIDQELPKLGPELVERYGREFAAAWNGVLEKLKFKPMLEDKPDYIALSAAASPSSPIDQLFTAIADETALTREAGSSEGPGSGAEAGMLQNQPQNAADIASGLARIGIQIASGKSQSRAGTGSARTQNQNPGVNIEAQFRSFQALVNGPTGRRPIDALTQNFRDIHQSLQLAADVPSQTERANMNLQLQISTLRANVSRLPKQLARMVTATADELDGNVAETSQTNLNQLLDQTVTRACEEMVEGRYPFASDGPEDIAMADFAKLFAPGGLMDRFFAQNLASLIDMTGQDWNWKQDARFGRDLSKSTLKNFQLAAEIRNAFFPSGGSVPSVSITFTPFSLHGDADTAILDVDGQIVQSNQAGNAPSTVTWPSGMASASASLSLIPEMPGRESAIKFDGPWALKRLLDKADI
;
A
#
# COMPACT_ATOMS: atom_id res chain seq x y z
N LEU A 1 44.22 -21.38 -2.10
CA LEU A 1 45.07 -22.14 -1.12
C LEU A 1 46.35 -22.69 -1.74
N GLY A 2 46.32 -23.44 -2.85
CA GLY A 2 47.54 -23.96 -3.50
C GLY A 2 48.55 -22.89 -3.98
N GLN A 3 48.07 -21.72 -4.42
CA GLN A 3 48.96 -20.59 -4.76
C GLN A 3 49.58 -19.93 -3.51
N LEU A 4 48.80 -19.73 -2.44
CA LEU A 4 49.29 -19.23 -1.15
C LEU A 4 50.40 -20.13 -0.58
N SER A 5 50.23 -21.45 -0.66
CA SER A 5 51.26 -22.40 -0.26
C SER A 5 52.56 -22.27 -1.07
N ARG A 6 52.47 -22.00 -2.38
CA ARG A 6 53.65 -21.83 -3.24
C ARG A 6 54.38 -20.51 -2.95
N ILE A 7 53.63 -19.44 -2.69
CA ILE A 7 54.21 -18.14 -2.32
C ILE A 7 54.88 -18.22 -0.94
N ALA A 8 54.24 -18.92 0.02
CA ALA A 8 54.84 -19.21 1.32
C ALA A 8 56.17 -19.96 1.21
N GLN A 9 56.23 -20.94 0.30
CA GLN A 9 57.46 -21.70 0.04
C GLN A 9 58.55 -20.82 -0.58
N MET A 10 58.22 -20.00 -1.59
CA MET A 10 59.17 -19.05 -2.19
C MET A 10 59.72 -18.03 -1.19
N LEU A 11 58.88 -17.48 -0.30
CA LEU A 11 59.33 -16.53 0.72
C LEU A 11 60.38 -17.11 1.67
N VAL A 12 60.26 -18.40 2.01
CA VAL A 12 61.23 -19.11 2.85
C VAL A 12 62.48 -19.46 2.04
N ASP A 13 62.30 -19.91 0.80
CA ASP A 13 63.40 -20.29 -0.09
C ASP A 13 64.27 -19.08 -0.51
N ASP A 14 63.73 -17.85 -0.46
CA ASP A 14 64.46 -16.60 -0.74
C ASP A 14 64.96 -15.89 0.53
N GLN A 15 64.71 -16.43 1.73
CA GLN A 15 65.10 -15.83 3.01
C GLN A 15 66.63 -15.66 3.15
N TRP A 16 67.42 -16.51 2.48
CA TRP A 16 68.88 -16.40 2.44
C TRP A 16 69.38 -15.14 1.72
N VAL A 17 68.58 -14.56 0.82
CA VAL A 17 68.92 -13.34 0.06
C VAL A 17 68.92 -12.10 0.95
N LEU A 18 68.21 -12.13 2.09
CA LEU A 18 68.09 -11.02 3.04
C LEU A 18 69.32 -10.86 3.96
N GLY A 19 70.27 -11.80 3.92
CA GLY A 19 71.49 -11.77 4.75
C GLY A 19 71.24 -11.87 6.26
N GLY A 20 72.29 -11.73 7.08
CA GLY A 20 72.24 -11.90 8.55
C GLY A 20 71.30 -10.96 9.34
N GLY A 21 70.64 -10.02 8.67
CA GLY A 21 69.55 -9.22 9.23
C GLY A 21 68.23 -10.00 9.40
N ALA A 22 68.04 -11.10 8.66
CA ALA A 22 66.88 -11.97 8.83
C ALA A 22 66.87 -12.69 10.19
N GLU A 23 68.05 -13.00 10.74
CA GLU A 23 68.21 -13.62 12.06
C GLU A 23 68.04 -12.61 13.22
N GLN A 24 68.20 -11.30 12.97
CA GLN A 24 68.03 -10.24 13.97
C GLN A 24 66.66 -9.55 13.91
N GLY A 25 65.93 -9.68 12.80
CA GLY A 25 64.73 -8.89 12.47
C GLY A 25 63.38 -9.50 12.85
N GLY A 26 63.31 -10.61 13.59
CA GLY A 26 62.04 -11.18 14.04
C GLY A 26 61.14 -11.73 12.91
N ILE A 27 61.67 -11.93 11.71
CA ILE A 27 60.95 -12.43 10.52
C ILE A 27 60.26 -13.76 10.83
N ASP A 28 60.90 -14.65 11.60
CA ASP A 28 60.31 -15.93 12.02
C ASP A 28 59.09 -15.75 12.95
N GLN A 29 58.94 -14.60 13.62
CA GLN A 29 57.76 -14.26 14.42
C GLN A 29 56.67 -13.53 13.60
N GLU A 30 57.03 -12.93 12.46
CA GLU A 30 56.10 -12.19 11.59
C GLU A 30 55.53 -13.04 10.44
N LEU A 31 56.32 -13.98 9.89
CA LEU A 31 55.88 -14.86 8.80
C LEU A 31 54.59 -15.63 9.11
N PRO A 32 54.40 -16.19 10.32
CA PRO A 32 53.16 -16.86 10.70
C PRO A 32 51.94 -15.94 10.82
N LYS A 33 52.13 -14.61 10.88
CA LYS A 33 51.02 -13.63 10.92
C LYS A 33 50.52 -13.29 9.51
N LEU A 34 51.38 -13.40 8.50
CA LEU A 34 51.05 -13.05 7.12
C LEU A 34 49.90 -13.87 6.53
N GLY A 35 49.81 -15.18 6.81
CA GLY A 35 48.73 -16.01 6.26
C GLY A 35 47.35 -15.60 6.77
N PRO A 36 47.13 -15.51 8.09
CA PRO A 36 45.90 -14.96 8.66
C PRO A 36 45.55 -13.57 8.14
N GLU A 37 46.51 -12.64 8.06
CA GLU A 37 46.29 -11.28 7.55
C GLU A 37 45.89 -11.26 6.06
N LEU A 38 46.55 -12.06 5.23
CA LEU A 38 46.22 -12.19 3.81
C LEU A 38 44.84 -12.82 3.60
N VAL A 39 44.50 -13.84 4.39
CA VAL A 39 43.16 -14.45 4.38
C VAL A 39 42.10 -13.45 4.82
N GLU A 40 42.35 -12.69 5.88
CA GLU A 40 41.41 -11.69 6.37
C GLU A 40 41.19 -10.61 5.31
N ARG A 41 42.26 -10.11 4.71
CA ARG A 41 42.19 -9.13 3.62
C ARG A 41 41.43 -9.67 2.42
N TYR A 42 41.76 -10.88 1.97
CA TYR A 42 41.05 -11.55 0.87
C TYR A 42 39.57 -11.72 1.21
N GLY A 43 39.24 -12.18 2.42
CA GLY A 43 37.88 -12.35 2.89
C GLY A 43 37.08 -11.05 2.87
N ARG A 44 37.70 -9.95 3.30
CA ARG A 44 37.11 -8.61 3.28
C ARG A 44 36.86 -8.13 1.85
N GLU A 45 37.82 -8.29 0.95
CA GLU A 45 37.69 -7.90 -0.46
C GLU A 45 36.67 -8.78 -1.19
N PHE A 46 36.64 -10.08 -0.92
CA PHE A 46 35.65 -11.03 -1.44
C PHE A 46 34.23 -10.64 -1.00
N ALA A 47 34.04 -10.35 0.30
CA ALA A 47 32.76 -9.91 0.82
C ALA A 47 32.33 -8.56 0.25
N ALA A 48 33.27 -7.61 0.10
CA ALA A 48 32.99 -6.31 -0.49
C ALA A 48 32.56 -6.44 -1.97
N ALA A 49 33.24 -7.27 -2.74
CA ALA A 49 32.89 -7.53 -4.14
C ALA A 49 31.49 -8.13 -4.29
N TRP A 50 31.19 -9.18 -3.51
CA TRP A 50 29.85 -9.79 -3.50
C TRP A 50 28.77 -8.81 -3.07
N ASN A 51 28.96 -8.11 -1.94
CA ASN A 51 27.98 -7.15 -1.46
C ASN A 51 27.74 -6.03 -2.49
N GLY A 52 28.79 -5.54 -3.17
CA GLY A 52 28.66 -4.51 -4.21
C GLY A 52 27.84 -4.96 -5.42
N VAL A 53 27.84 -6.25 -5.77
CA VAL A 53 26.96 -6.81 -6.81
C VAL A 53 25.54 -6.96 -6.27
N LEU A 54 25.39 -7.58 -5.09
CA LEU A 54 24.08 -7.87 -4.50
C LEU A 54 23.29 -6.60 -4.13
N GLU A 55 23.98 -5.50 -3.82
CA GLU A 55 23.35 -4.20 -3.54
C GLU A 55 22.73 -3.54 -4.77
N LYS A 56 23.20 -3.89 -5.97
CA LYS A 56 22.66 -3.36 -7.23
C LYS A 56 21.44 -4.15 -7.72
N LEU A 57 21.19 -5.33 -7.17
CA LEU A 57 20.04 -6.15 -7.52
C LEU A 57 18.75 -5.44 -7.12
N LYS A 58 17.80 -5.40 -8.07
CA LYS A 58 16.45 -4.90 -7.89
C LYS A 58 15.49 -5.78 -8.68
N PHE A 59 14.27 -5.93 -8.18
CA PHE A 59 13.19 -6.48 -8.98
C PHE A 59 12.74 -5.44 -10.02
N LYS A 60 12.35 -5.92 -11.20
CA LYS A 60 11.50 -5.12 -12.09
C LYS A 60 10.19 -4.85 -11.33
N PRO A 61 9.58 -3.66 -11.46
CA PRO A 61 8.27 -3.39 -10.88
C PRO A 61 7.29 -4.51 -11.23
N MET A 62 6.66 -5.11 -10.22
CA MET A 62 5.91 -6.35 -10.40
C MET A 62 4.51 -6.12 -10.99
N LEU A 63 4.03 -4.87 -10.94
CA LEU A 63 2.71 -4.45 -11.40
C LEU A 63 2.75 -3.52 -12.62
N GLU A 64 3.91 -3.32 -13.23
CA GLU A 64 4.06 -2.48 -14.44
C GLU A 64 3.33 -3.09 -15.64
N ASP A 65 3.42 -4.42 -15.80
CA ASP A 65 2.86 -5.15 -16.94
C ASP A 65 1.40 -5.60 -16.71
N LYS A 66 0.55 -4.76 -16.08
CA LYS A 66 -0.88 -5.05 -15.91
C LYS A 66 -1.56 -5.25 -17.29
N PRO A 67 -2.50 -6.19 -17.44
CA PRO A 67 -3.02 -7.14 -16.44
C PRO A 67 -2.29 -8.50 -16.44
N ASP A 68 -1.24 -8.68 -17.24
CA ASP A 68 -0.56 -9.97 -17.41
C ASP A 68 0.44 -10.27 -16.28
N TYR A 69 0.89 -9.23 -15.56
CA TYR A 69 1.77 -9.33 -14.39
C TYR A 69 3.01 -10.22 -14.63
N ILE A 70 3.65 -10.08 -15.80
CA ILE A 70 4.73 -10.99 -16.27
C ILE A 70 5.87 -11.13 -15.27
N ALA A 71 6.32 -10.02 -14.68
CA ALA A 71 7.39 -10.05 -13.67
C ALA A 71 6.99 -10.83 -12.41
N LEU A 72 5.76 -10.63 -11.93
CA LEU A 72 5.22 -11.33 -10.76
C LEU A 72 4.98 -12.82 -11.06
N SER A 73 4.46 -13.16 -12.24
CA SER A 73 4.21 -14.55 -12.64
C SER A 73 5.51 -15.34 -12.81
N ALA A 74 6.56 -14.71 -13.35
CA ALA A 74 7.90 -15.29 -13.42
C ALA A 74 8.48 -15.52 -12.00
N ALA A 75 8.33 -14.55 -11.10
CA ALA A 75 8.76 -14.68 -9.71
C ALA A 75 8.02 -15.79 -8.94
N ALA A 76 6.73 -15.99 -9.25
CA ALA A 76 5.86 -17.02 -8.67
C ALA A 76 6.02 -18.43 -9.28
N SER A 77 6.74 -18.55 -10.40
CA SER A 77 6.85 -19.78 -11.16
C SER A 77 7.64 -20.87 -10.39
N PRO A 78 7.40 -22.18 -10.67
CA PRO A 78 8.21 -23.25 -10.11
C PRO A 78 9.71 -23.13 -10.46
N SER A 79 10.03 -22.51 -11.59
CA SER A 79 11.40 -22.18 -12.03
C SER A 79 11.72 -20.71 -11.78
N SER A 80 11.40 -20.21 -10.58
CA SER A 80 11.56 -18.79 -10.23
C SER A 80 13.01 -18.34 -10.44
N PRO A 81 13.26 -17.24 -11.20
CA PRO A 81 14.59 -16.66 -11.32
C PRO A 81 15.20 -16.26 -9.97
N ILE A 82 14.35 -15.95 -8.98
CA ILE A 82 14.77 -15.63 -7.62
C ILE A 82 15.35 -16.88 -6.95
N ASP A 83 14.65 -18.01 -7.03
CA ASP A 83 15.15 -19.28 -6.46
C ASP A 83 16.49 -19.70 -7.10
N GLN A 84 16.59 -19.63 -8.43
CA GLN A 84 17.81 -19.97 -9.16
C GLN A 84 18.98 -19.08 -8.78
N LEU A 85 18.77 -17.76 -8.75
CA LEU A 85 19.82 -16.79 -8.42
C LEU A 85 20.33 -16.98 -6.98
N PHE A 86 19.43 -17.09 -6.01
CA PHE A 86 19.83 -17.21 -4.61
C PHE A 86 20.38 -18.59 -4.25
N THR A 87 19.99 -19.64 -4.97
CA THR A 87 20.63 -20.96 -4.88
C THR A 87 22.06 -20.89 -5.41
N ALA A 88 22.28 -20.29 -6.59
CA ALA A 88 23.62 -20.10 -7.14
C ALA A 88 24.52 -19.26 -6.20
N ILE A 89 23.99 -18.18 -5.60
CA ILE A 89 24.74 -17.38 -4.61
C ILE A 89 25.13 -18.24 -3.39
N ALA A 90 24.21 -19.05 -2.87
CA ALA A 90 24.48 -19.90 -1.72
C ALA A 90 25.53 -20.99 -2.01
N ASP A 91 25.57 -21.50 -3.24
CA ASP A 91 26.54 -22.49 -3.68
C ASP A 91 27.93 -21.88 -3.91
N GLU A 92 28.02 -20.75 -4.61
CA GLU A 92 29.29 -20.05 -4.87
C GLU A 92 29.94 -19.46 -3.60
N THR A 93 29.14 -19.21 -2.55
CA THR A 93 29.63 -18.70 -1.26
C THR A 93 29.93 -19.80 -0.23
N ALA A 94 29.65 -21.07 -0.54
CA ALA A 94 29.94 -22.21 0.31
C ALA A 94 31.39 -22.68 0.18
N LEU A 95 32.32 -21.86 0.68
CA LEU A 95 33.77 -22.05 0.55
C LEU A 95 34.32 -23.28 1.31
N THR A 96 33.52 -23.92 2.17
CA THR A 96 33.90 -25.10 2.96
C THR A 96 33.38 -26.42 2.40
N ARG A 97 32.53 -26.41 1.36
CA ARG A 97 32.13 -27.64 0.66
C ARG A 97 33.32 -28.15 -0.17
N GLU A 98 33.73 -29.39 0.07
CA GLU A 98 34.66 -30.09 -0.83
C GLU A 98 33.98 -30.26 -2.20
N ALA A 99 34.68 -29.91 -3.29
CA ALA A 99 34.18 -29.93 -4.67
C ALA A 99 33.86 -31.34 -5.23
N GLY A 100 33.49 -32.30 -4.38
CA GLY A 100 33.27 -33.70 -4.74
C GLY A 100 32.02 -34.36 -4.15
N SER A 101 31.14 -33.63 -3.46
CA SER A 101 29.93 -34.20 -2.84
C SER A 101 28.62 -33.63 -3.40
N SER A 102 28.57 -33.39 -4.72
CA SER A 102 27.32 -33.33 -5.47
C SER A 102 27.14 -34.64 -6.24
N GLU A 103 26.55 -35.66 -5.61
CA GLU A 103 25.95 -36.77 -6.35
C GLU A 103 24.66 -36.26 -7.02
N GLY A 104 24.78 -35.83 -8.27
CA GLY A 104 23.68 -35.55 -9.17
C GLY A 104 23.95 -36.21 -10.53
N PRO A 105 23.04 -37.05 -11.06
CA PRO A 105 23.30 -37.83 -12.25
C PRO A 105 23.11 -36.98 -13.52
N GLY A 106 24.20 -36.82 -14.28
CA GLY A 106 24.14 -36.49 -15.71
C GLY A 106 24.42 -35.04 -16.07
N SER A 107 25.66 -34.76 -16.48
CA SER A 107 25.94 -34.06 -17.73
C SER A 107 27.44 -34.14 -18.02
N GLY A 108 27.79 -34.95 -19.02
CA GLY A 108 29.09 -34.84 -19.66
C GLY A 108 29.14 -33.54 -20.45
N ALA A 109 29.97 -32.61 -20.01
CA ALA A 109 30.44 -31.50 -20.82
C ALA A 109 31.93 -31.36 -20.57
N GLU A 110 32.68 -31.47 -21.66
CA GLU A 110 34.11 -31.58 -21.74
C GLU A 110 34.80 -30.35 -21.14
N ALA A 111 35.33 -30.49 -19.93
CA ALA A 111 36.35 -29.59 -19.41
C ALA A 111 37.71 -30.04 -19.96
N GLY A 112 38.24 -29.25 -20.89
CA GLY A 112 39.55 -29.43 -21.49
C GLY A 112 40.66 -29.63 -20.44
N MET A 113 41.38 -30.72 -20.63
CA MET A 113 42.75 -31.02 -20.21
C MET A 113 43.47 -29.95 -19.37
N LEU A 114 43.39 -30.08 -18.05
CA LEU A 114 44.54 -29.88 -17.17
C LEU A 114 44.67 -31.11 -16.27
N GLN A 115 45.12 -32.20 -16.88
CA GLN A 115 45.71 -33.32 -16.17
C GLN A 115 47.00 -32.81 -15.50
N ASN A 116 46.89 -32.33 -14.26
CA ASN A 116 48.05 -32.26 -13.37
C ASN A 116 47.73 -33.00 -12.08
N GLN A 117 48.59 -33.98 -11.82
CA GLN A 117 48.55 -35.00 -10.79
C GLN A 117 48.28 -34.47 -9.37
N PRO A 118 47.81 -35.35 -8.46
CA PRO A 118 47.72 -35.07 -7.03
C PRO A 118 49.14 -35.05 -6.42
N GLN A 119 49.89 -33.98 -6.66
CA GLN A 119 51.07 -33.66 -5.85
C GLN A 119 50.61 -32.85 -4.64
N ASN A 120 50.52 -33.59 -3.53
CA ASN A 120 50.78 -33.16 -2.17
C ASN A 120 49.80 -32.17 -1.52
N ALA A 121 48.60 -32.66 -1.17
CA ALA A 121 47.78 -32.03 -0.13
C ALA A 121 48.57 -31.80 1.18
N ALA A 122 49.53 -32.69 1.48
CA ALA A 122 50.47 -32.55 2.60
C ALA A 122 51.48 -31.41 2.40
N ASP A 123 51.99 -31.17 1.20
CA ASP A 123 52.91 -30.05 0.93
C ASP A 123 52.15 -28.73 0.88
N ILE A 124 50.92 -28.74 0.39
CA ILE A 124 50.02 -27.58 0.46
C ILE A 124 49.74 -27.24 1.93
N ALA A 125 49.44 -28.24 2.77
CA ALA A 125 49.25 -28.04 4.20
C ALA A 125 50.55 -27.58 4.89
N SER A 126 51.71 -28.12 4.50
CA SER A 126 53.02 -27.73 5.05
C SER A 126 53.38 -26.28 4.70
N GLY A 127 53.23 -25.87 3.44
CA GLY A 127 53.50 -24.50 3.01
C GLY A 127 52.52 -23.49 3.63
N LEU A 128 51.25 -23.87 3.81
CA LEU A 128 50.27 -23.04 4.51
C LEU A 128 50.56 -22.92 6.02
N ALA A 129 51.03 -23.99 6.67
CA ALA A 129 51.40 -23.96 8.08
C ALA A 129 52.55 -23.00 8.37
N ARG A 130 53.48 -22.81 7.41
CA ARG A 130 54.61 -21.87 7.52
C ARG A 130 54.19 -20.40 7.58
N ILE A 131 53.07 -20.06 6.94
CA ILE A 131 52.45 -18.73 7.04
C ILE A 131 51.32 -18.68 8.08
N GLY A 132 51.24 -19.67 8.97
CA GLY A 132 50.27 -19.69 10.08
C GLY A 132 48.86 -20.16 9.72
N ILE A 133 48.63 -20.74 8.53
CA ILE A 133 47.35 -21.33 8.12
C ILE A 133 47.40 -22.85 8.36
N GLN A 134 46.68 -23.32 9.38
CA GLN A 134 46.56 -24.76 9.66
C GLN A 134 45.31 -25.33 8.99
N ILE A 135 45.49 -26.23 8.02
CA ILE A 135 44.39 -27.01 7.42
C ILE A 135 44.50 -28.43 7.94
N ALA A 136 43.41 -28.97 8.50
CA ALA A 136 43.38 -30.35 8.96
C ALA A 136 43.40 -31.32 7.77
N SER A 137 44.59 -31.71 7.30
CA SER A 137 44.76 -32.71 6.27
C SER A 137 44.94 -34.11 6.89
N GLY A 138 43.84 -34.86 7.05
CA GLY A 138 43.86 -36.32 7.15
C GLY A 138 43.94 -36.95 8.56
N LYS A 139 43.04 -37.93 8.77
CA LYS A 139 42.97 -38.98 9.81
C LYS A 139 43.61 -38.67 11.16
N SER A 140 42.77 -38.27 12.10
CA SER A 140 43.04 -38.25 13.54
C SER A 140 43.62 -39.59 14.02
N GLN A 141 44.94 -39.69 14.13
CA GLN A 141 45.54 -40.58 15.11
C GLN A 141 45.66 -39.80 16.41
N SER A 142 44.64 -39.96 17.24
CA SER A 142 44.64 -39.58 18.64
C SER A 142 45.81 -40.27 19.35
N ARG A 143 46.90 -39.54 19.58
CA ARG A 143 47.84 -39.87 20.65
C ARG A 143 47.41 -39.09 21.89
N ALA A 144 46.84 -39.81 22.85
CA ALA A 144 46.47 -39.27 24.15
C ALA A 144 47.71 -38.74 24.88
N GLY A 145 47.67 -37.49 25.33
CA GLY A 145 48.69 -36.94 26.22
C GLY A 145 48.80 -35.42 26.15
N THR A 146 48.30 -34.78 27.20
CA THR A 146 48.65 -33.43 27.70
C THR A 146 48.29 -32.21 26.83
N GLY A 147 47.28 -31.47 27.29
CA GLY A 147 47.14 -30.02 27.08
C GLY A 147 46.44 -29.58 25.80
N SER A 148 45.12 -29.82 25.68
CA SER A 148 44.29 -29.20 24.63
C SER A 148 44.20 -27.68 24.83
N ALA A 149 45.19 -26.95 24.32
CA ALA A 149 44.91 -25.66 23.71
C ALA A 149 44.01 -25.96 22.50
N ARG A 150 42.77 -25.46 22.52
CA ARG A 150 41.91 -25.40 21.33
C ARG A 150 42.58 -24.46 20.31
N THR A 151 43.61 -24.93 19.60
CA THR A 151 44.02 -24.31 18.35
C THR A 151 42.83 -24.50 17.41
N GLN A 152 42.09 -23.41 17.21
CA GLN A 152 40.97 -23.38 16.29
C GLN A 152 41.49 -23.87 14.93
N ASN A 153 41.02 -25.05 14.51
CA ASN A 153 41.10 -25.53 13.13
C ASN A 153 40.34 -24.52 12.25
N GLN A 154 40.96 -23.39 11.95
CA GLN A 154 40.38 -22.35 11.11
C GLN A 154 40.73 -22.68 9.67
N ASN A 155 39.89 -23.51 9.02
CA ASN A 155 39.87 -23.44 7.57
C ASN A 155 39.50 -21.99 7.20
N PRO A 156 40.37 -21.24 6.49
CA PRO A 156 40.18 -19.82 6.22
C PRO A 156 38.87 -19.50 5.50
N GLY A 157 38.31 -20.48 4.77
CA GLY A 157 37.00 -20.36 4.12
C GLY A 157 35.82 -20.24 5.09
N VAL A 158 35.92 -20.79 6.32
CA VAL A 158 34.82 -20.80 7.30
C VAL A 158 34.42 -19.39 7.74
N ASN A 159 35.40 -18.52 7.96
CA ASN A 159 35.16 -17.15 8.41
C ASN A 159 34.53 -16.29 7.31
N ILE A 160 34.94 -16.52 6.05
CA ILE A 160 34.39 -15.83 4.89
C ILE A 160 32.95 -16.32 4.63
N GLU A 161 32.75 -17.63 4.62
CA GLU A 161 31.45 -18.27 4.45
C GLU A 161 30.44 -17.88 5.55
N ALA A 162 30.91 -17.66 6.78
CA ALA A 162 30.07 -17.24 7.90
C ALA A 162 29.28 -15.96 7.60
N GLN A 163 29.83 -15.05 6.77
CA GLN A 163 29.16 -13.81 6.37
C GLN A 163 28.00 -14.03 5.39
N PHE A 164 27.96 -15.18 4.71
CA PHE A 164 26.96 -15.55 3.71
C PHE A 164 25.94 -16.59 4.20
N ARG A 165 26.01 -17.00 5.48
CA ARG A 165 25.10 -18.00 6.07
C ARG A 165 23.62 -17.68 5.90
N SER A 166 23.23 -16.41 5.83
CA SER A 166 21.83 -16.03 5.59
C SER A 166 21.33 -16.48 4.22
N PHE A 167 22.19 -16.47 3.19
CA PHE A 167 21.84 -16.94 1.84
C PHE A 167 21.75 -18.46 1.79
N GLN A 168 22.63 -19.15 2.50
CA GLN A 168 22.57 -20.60 2.64
C GLN A 168 21.30 -21.03 3.40
N ALA A 169 20.99 -20.38 4.53
CA ALA A 169 19.78 -20.66 5.30
C ALA A 169 18.48 -20.40 4.51
N LEU A 170 18.51 -19.48 3.54
CA LEU A 170 17.38 -19.17 2.66
C LEU A 170 17.02 -20.34 1.73
N VAL A 171 18.01 -21.10 1.27
CA VAL A 171 17.85 -22.20 0.29
C VAL A 171 18.09 -23.59 0.87
N ASN A 172 18.52 -23.68 2.13
CA ASN A 172 18.72 -24.96 2.81
C ASN A 172 17.39 -25.55 3.27
N GLY A 173 17.23 -26.85 3.06
CA GLY A 173 16.08 -27.64 3.52
C GLY A 173 15.45 -28.47 2.40
N PRO A 174 14.50 -29.35 2.73
CA PRO A 174 13.75 -30.10 1.73
C PRO A 174 13.01 -29.15 0.78
N THR A 175 13.04 -29.44 -0.52
CA THR A 175 12.29 -28.69 -1.54
C THR A 175 10.82 -28.55 -1.14
N GLY A 176 10.28 -27.34 -1.21
CA GLY A 176 8.92 -26.99 -0.80
C GLY A 176 8.79 -26.54 0.66
N ARG A 177 9.88 -26.56 1.45
CA ARG A 177 9.90 -26.10 2.85
C ARG A 177 10.96 -25.04 3.13
N ARG A 178 11.70 -24.60 2.11
CA ARG A 178 12.74 -23.58 2.25
C ARG A 178 12.07 -22.20 2.41
N PRO A 179 12.69 -21.24 3.12
CA PRO A 179 12.15 -19.88 3.21
C PRO A 179 11.94 -19.22 1.84
N ILE A 180 12.76 -19.54 0.84
CA ILE A 180 12.59 -19.08 -0.54
C ILE A 180 11.37 -19.68 -1.26
N ASP A 181 11.00 -20.92 -0.90
CA ASP A 181 9.78 -21.56 -1.43
C ASP A 181 8.53 -20.87 -0.88
N ALA A 182 8.56 -20.48 0.40
CA ALA A 182 7.46 -19.72 1.02
C ALA A 182 7.28 -18.34 0.38
N LEU A 183 8.38 -17.65 0.03
CA LEU A 183 8.34 -16.39 -0.70
C LEU A 183 7.71 -16.58 -2.09
N THR A 184 8.17 -17.59 -2.84
CA THR A 184 7.68 -17.91 -4.18
C THR A 184 6.20 -18.29 -4.16
N GLN A 185 5.77 -19.05 -3.14
CA GLN A 185 4.37 -19.39 -2.94
C GLN A 185 3.52 -18.15 -2.65
N ASN A 186 4.01 -17.25 -1.80
CA ASN A 186 3.27 -16.02 -1.48
C ASN A 186 3.11 -15.13 -2.72
N PHE A 187 4.14 -14.99 -3.57
CA PHE A 187 4.01 -14.30 -4.87
C PHE A 187 2.99 -14.96 -5.80
N ARG A 188 2.88 -16.30 -5.77
CA ARG A 188 1.86 -17.03 -6.54
C ARG A 188 0.45 -16.73 -6.05
N ASP A 189 0.25 -16.72 -4.74
CA ASP A 189 -1.05 -16.44 -4.14
C ASP A 189 -1.50 -14.99 -4.46
N ILE A 190 -0.56 -14.04 -4.42
CA ILE A 190 -0.75 -12.63 -4.82
C ILE A 190 -1.15 -12.53 -6.29
N HIS A 191 -0.38 -13.18 -7.17
CA HIS A 191 -0.67 -13.19 -8.61
C HIS A 191 -2.06 -13.75 -8.91
N GLN A 192 -2.43 -14.87 -8.29
CA GLN A 192 -3.75 -15.48 -8.47
C GLN A 192 -4.88 -14.56 -7.98
N SER A 193 -4.67 -13.82 -6.89
CA SER A 193 -5.67 -12.89 -6.37
C SER A 193 -5.85 -11.69 -7.31
N LEU A 194 -4.75 -11.17 -7.86
CA LEU A 194 -4.79 -10.10 -8.87
C LEU A 194 -5.48 -10.53 -10.17
N GLN A 195 -5.21 -11.75 -10.65
CA GLN A 195 -5.90 -12.31 -11.81
C GLN A 195 -7.39 -12.51 -11.54
N LEU A 196 -7.76 -13.06 -10.38
CA LEU A 196 -9.16 -13.24 -10.01
C LEU A 196 -9.94 -11.91 -9.97
N ALA A 197 -9.32 -10.85 -9.45
CA ALA A 197 -9.90 -9.51 -9.45
C ALA A 197 -10.09 -8.96 -10.87
N ALA A 198 -9.14 -9.22 -11.77
CA ALA A 198 -9.21 -8.77 -13.16
C ALA A 198 -10.24 -9.56 -13.99
N ASP A 199 -10.31 -10.87 -13.82
CA ASP A 199 -11.17 -11.76 -14.61
C ASP A 199 -12.62 -11.79 -14.14
N VAL A 200 -12.85 -11.62 -12.83
CA VAL A 200 -14.18 -11.79 -12.20
C VAL A 200 -14.54 -10.57 -11.33
N PRO A 201 -15.19 -9.53 -11.91
CA PRO A 201 -15.52 -8.29 -11.19
C PRO A 201 -16.35 -8.50 -9.92
N SER A 202 -17.22 -9.51 -9.88
CA SER A 202 -18.04 -9.83 -8.70
C SER A 202 -17.25 -10.38 -7.52
N GLN A 203 -16.02 -10.82 -7.73
CA GLN A 203 -15.13 -11.34 -6.67
C GLN A 203 -14.02 -10.37 -6.29
N THR A 204 -13.97 -9.18 -6.89
CA THR A 204 -12.94 -8.14 -6.62
C THR A 204 -12.77 -7.85 -5.14
N GLU A 205 -13.85 -7.73 -4.38
CA GLU A 205 -13.78 -7.45 -2.94
C GLU A 205 -13.10 -8.59 -2.17
N ARG A 206 -13.46 -9.84 -2.49
CA ARG A 206 -12.82 -11.02 -1.87
C ARG A 206 -11.35 -11.14 -2.27
N ALA A 207 -11.05 -10.88 -3.53
CA ALA A 207 -9.68 -10.87 -4.04
C ALA A 207 -8.83 -9.80 -3.34
N ASN A 208 -9.36 -8.59 -3.13
CA ASN A 208 -8.69 -7.51 -2.41
C ASN A 208 -8.44 -7.86 -0.94
N MET A 209 -9.41 -8.47 -0.25
CA MET A 209 -9.22 -8.96 1.13
C MET A 209 -8.11 -10.03 1.22
N ASN A 210 -8.11 -10.99 0.30
CA ASN A 210 -7.07 -12.02 0.24
C ASN A 210 -5.70 -11.42 -0.06
N LEU A 211 -5.63 -10.46 -0.97
CA LEU A 211 -4.41 -9.75 -1.33
C LEU A 211 -3.82 -9.00 -0.13
N GLN A 212 -4.64 -8.33 0.69
CA GLN A 212 -4.17 -7.69 1.92
C GLN A 212 -3.56 -8.70 2.91
N LEU A 213 -4.19 -9.86 3.09
CA LEU A 213 -3.66 -10.93 3.92
C LEU A 213 -2.31 -11.44 3.38
N GLN A 214 -2.20 -11.62 2.07
CA GLN A 214 -0.97 -12.07 1.42
C GLN A 214 0.15 -11.04 1.53
N ILE A 215 -0.13 -9.74 1.35
CA ILE A 215 0.86 -8.66 1.56
C ILE A 215 1.31 -8.61 3.02
N SER A 216 0.39 -8.79 3.97
CA SER A 216 0.75 -8.88 5.40
C SER A 216 1.67 -10.08 5.69
N THR A 217 1.41 -11.22 5.04
CA THR A 217 2.24 -12.43 5.13
C THR A 217 3.61 -12.22 4.49
N LEU A 218 3.67 -11.52 3.35
CA LEU A 218 4.91 -11.13 2.70
C LEU A 218 5.78 -10.32 3.66
N ARG A 219 5.21 -9.27 4.26
CA ARG A 219 5.89 -8.39 5.24
C ARG A 219 6.35 -9.14 6.49
N ALA A 220 5.52 -10.02 7.03
CA ALA A 220 5.88 -10.82 8.20
C ALA A 220 7.13 -11.69 7.96
N ASN A 221 7.29 -12.20 6.74
CA ASN A 221 8.42 -13.05 6.37
C ASN A 221 9.70 -12.29 5.98
N VAL A 222 9.65 -10.96 5.75
CA VAL A 222 10.82 -10.13 5.36
C VAL A 222 11.98 -10.28 6.34
N SER A 223 11.70 -10.38 7.65
CA SER A 223 12.71 -10.50 8.71
C SER A 223 13.59 -11.77 8.60
N ARG A 224 13.11 -12.78 7.87
CA ARG A 224 13.81 -14.06 7.66
C ARG A 224 14.69 -14.05 6.39
N LEU A 225 14.61 -12.99 5.60
CA LEU A 225 15.33 -12.86 4.33
C LEU A 225 16.68 -12.16 4.54
N PRO A 226 17.70 -12.47 3.72
CA PRO A 226 18.91 -11.67 3.65
C PRO A 226 18.59 -10.20 3.33
N LYS A 227 19.35 -9.25 3.89
CA LYS A 227 19.09 -7.81 3.81
C LYS A 227 18.80 -7.32 2.38
N GLN A 228 19.54 -7.83 1.40
CA GLN A 228 19.41 -7.45 -0.01
C GLN A 228 18.06 -7.88 -0.58
N LEU A 229 17.66 -9.13 -0.34
CA LEU A 229 16.35 -9.65 -0.75
C LEU A 229 15.20 -8.99 0.04
N ALA A 230 15.38 -8.82 1.35
CA ALA A 230 14.42 -8.14 2.22
C ALA A 230 14.03 -6.74 1.71
N ARG A 231 15.02 -5.95 1.24
CA ARG A 231 14.78 -4.64 0.63
C ARG A 231 13.91 -4.72 -0.63
N MET A 232 14.22 -5.66 -1.53
CA MET A 232 13.44 -5.83 -2.77
C MET A 232 12.01 -6.28 -2.48
N VAL A 233 11.82 -7.25 -1.57
CA VAL A 233 10.50 -7.74 -1.15
C VAL A 233 9.68 -6.66 -0.44
N THR A 234 10.32 -5.81 0.36
CA THR A 234 9.64 -4.67 1.00
C THR A 234 9.15 -3.68 -0.05
N ALA A 235 9.98 -3.33 -1.03
CA ALA A 235 9.59 -2.45 -2.13
C ALA A 235 8.41 -3.03 -2.94
N THR A 236 8.40 -4.34 -3.21
CA THR A 236 7.26 -5.01 -3.84
C THR A 236 6.00 -4.97 -2.97
N ALA A 237 6.13 -5.19 -1.65
CA ALA A 237 4.98 -5.10 -0.74
C ALA A 237 4.37 -3.69 -0.74
N ASP A 238 5.21 -2.66 -0.82
CA ASP A 238 4.77 -1.26 -0.89
C ASP A 238 4.13 -0.91 -2.24
N GLU A 239 4.65 -1.46 -3.35
CA GLU A 239 4.06 -1.37 -4.69
C GLU A 239 2.65 -2.02 -4.73
N LEU A 240 2.53 -3.23 -4.15
CA LEU A 240 1.26 -3.96 -4.04
C LEU A 240 0.23 -3.22 -3.19
N ASP A 241 0.63 -2.68 -2.05
CA ASP A 241 -0.24 -1.86 -1.20
C ASP A 241 -0.77 -0.63 -1.95
N GLY A 242 0.10 0.08 -2.68
CA GLY A 242 -0.29 1.24 -3.48
C GLY A 242 -1.34 0.90 -4.53
N ASN A 243 -1.16 -0.23 -5.23
CA ASN A 243 -2.11 -0.69 -6.25
C ASN A 243 -3.49 -1.06 -5.68
N VAL A 244 -3.54 -1.69 -4.51
CA VAL A 244 -4.81 -2.00 -3.85
C VAL A 244 -5.57 -0.72 -3.53
N ALA A 245 -4.88 0.30 -3.01
CA ALA A 245 -5.49 1.60 -2.70
C ALA A 245 -6.06 2.28 -3.96
N GLU A 246 -5.27 2.33 -5.04
CA GLU A 246 -5.68 2.93 -6.33
C GLU A 246 -6.90 2.21 -6.95
N THR A 247 -6.89 0.87 -6.93
CA THR A 247 -7.97 0.06 -7.49
C THR A 247 -9.25 0.21 -6.67
N SER A 248 -9.14 0.18 -5.33
CA SER A 248 -10.29 0.42 -4.43
C SER A 248 -10.91 1.80 -4.65
N GLN A 249 -10.10 2.84 -4.82
CA GLN A 249 -10.61 4.18 -5.13
C GLN A 249 -11.32 4.23 -6.48
N THR A 250 -10.72 3.65 -7.52
CA THR A 250 -11.32 3.62 -8.85
C THR A 250 -12.67 2.89 -8.82
N ASN A 251 -12.75 1.75 -8.15
CA ASN A 251 -13.98 1.00 -7.98
C ASN A 251 -15.03 1.78 -7.17
N LEU A 252 -14.63 2.47 -6.10
CA LEU A 252 -15.54 3.30 -5.30
C LEU A 252 -16.11 4.45 -6.14
N ASN A 253 -15.28 5.14 -6.92
CA ASN A 253 -15.71 6.22 -7.81
C ASN A 253 -16.66 5.69 -8.90
N GLN A 254 -16.34 4.56 -9.52
CA GLN A 254 -17.24 3.93 -10.49
C GLN A 254 -18.58 3.53 -9.86
N LEU A 255 -18.56 2.99 -8.65
CA LEU A 255 -19.78 2.65 -7.92
C LEU A 255 -20.58 3.91 -7.59
N LEU A 256 -19.93 4.97 -7.12
CA LEU A 256 -20.54 6.28 -6.86
C LEU A 256 -21.21 6.81 -8.12
N ASP A 257 -20.52 6.78 -9.26
CA ASP A 257 -21.03 7.31 -10.51
C ASP A 257 -22.26 6.54 -11.00
N GLN A 258 -22.22 5.21 -10.91
CA GLN A 258 -23.30 4.34 -11.37
C GLN A 258 -24.52 4.37 -10.46
N THR A 259 -24.32 4.49 -9.16
CA THR A 259 -25.39 4.38 -8.15
C THR A 259 -25.96 5.72 -7.75
N VAL A 260 -25.12 6.77 -7.73
CA VAL A 260 -25.46 8.10 -7.22
C VAL A 260 -25.39 9.17 -8.27
N THR A 261 -24.21 9.42 -8.85
CA THR A 261 -23.95 10.63 -9.65
C THR A 261 -24.95 10.76 -10.80
N ARG A 262 -25.09 9.71 -11.62
CA ARG A 262 -26.00 9.75 -12.78
C ARG A 262 -27.45 10.00 -12.40
N ALA A 263 -27.96 9.30 -11.38
CA ALA A 263 -29.35 9.48 -10.95
C ALA A 263 -29.58 10.86 -10.30
N CYS A 264 -28.57 11.39 -9.62
CA CYS A 264 -28.61 12.73 -9.06
C CYS A 264 -28.67 13.79 -10.16
N GLU A 265 -27.78 13.70 -11.16
CA GLU A 265 -27.75 14.61 -12.31
C GLU A 265 -29.08 14.59 -13.06
N GLU A 266 -29.60 13.41 -13.41
CA GLU A 266 -30.90 13.27 -14.10
C GLU A 266 -32.08 13.94 -13.35
N MET A 267 -32.04 13.93 -12.01
CA MET A 267 -33.10 14.51 -11.18
C MET A 267 -32.91 16.00 -10.90
N VAL A 268 -31.68 16.51 -10.98
CA VAL A 268 -31.32 17.85 -10.49
C VAL A 268 -30.98 18.82 -11.62
N GLU A 269 -30.48 18.33 -12.74
CA GLU A 269 -29.95 19.16 -13.83
C GLU A 269 -30.98 20.16 -14.35
N GLY A 270 -30.62 21.45 -14.31
CA GLY A 270 -31.46 22.56 -14.78
C GLY A 270 -32.71 22.85 -13.93
N ARG A 271 -32.87 22.20 -12.78
CA ARG A 271 -34.07 22.33 -11.93
C ARG A 271 -33.81 23.16 -10.68
N TYR A 272 -34.76 24.00 -10.34
CA TYR A 272 -34.79 24.71 -9.06
C TYR A 272 -35.06 23.73 -7.91
N PRO A 273 -34.43 23.88 -6.73
CA PRO A 273 -33.59 25.00 -6.26
C PRO A 273 -32.09 24.88 -6.55
N PHE A 274 -31.65 23.82 -7.24
CA PHE A 274 -30.23 23.56 -7.48
C PHE A 274 -29.67 24.43 -8.62
N ALA A 275 -30.47 24.66 -9.65
CA ALA A 275 -30.27 25.75 -10.61
C ALA A 275 -31.16 26.92 -10.19
N SER A 276 -30.56 28.03 -9.76
CA SER A 276 -31.29 29.20 -9.21
C SER A 276 -32.27 29.82 -10.21
N ASP A 277 -31.95 29.77 -11.50
CA ASP A 277 -32.75 30.26 -12.63
C ASP A 277 -33.49 29.14 -13.37
N GLY A 278 -33.49 27.92 -12.84
CA GLY A 278 -34.18 26.77 -13.42
C GLY A 278 -35.68 27.05 -13.58
N PRO A 279 -36.26 26.91 -14.78
CA PRO A 279 -37.67 27.19 -15.03
C PRO A 279 -38.59 26.10 -14.45
N GLU A 280 -38.06 24.87 -14.33
CA GLU A 280 -38.76 23.74 -13.72
C GLU A 280 -38.26 23.50 -12.31
N ASP A 281 -39.18 23.07 -11.45
CA ASP A 281 -38.89 22.65 -10.09
C ASP A 281 -38.50 21.15 -10.07
N ILE A 282 -37.60 20.76 -9.17
CA ILE A 282 -37.44 19.35 -8.83
C ILE A 282 -38.71 18.84 -8.15
N ALA A 283 -39.21 17.67 -8.55
CA ALA A 283 -40.35 17.06 -7.88
C ALA A 283 -39.99 16.69 -6.43
N MET A 284 -40.92 16.91 -5.49
CA MET A 284 -40.68 16.57 -4.07
C MET A 284 -40.37 15.08 -3.86
N ALA A 285 -40.92 14.20 -4.71
CA ALA A 285 -40.62 12.78 -4.69
C ALA A 285 -39.17 12.47 -5.11
N ASP A 286 -38.63 13.16 -6.11
CA ASP A 286 -37.24 12.98 -6.53
C ASP A 286 -36.27 13.57 -5.50
N PHE A 287 -36.59 14.74 -4.95
CA PHE A 287 -35.87 15.31 -3.82
C PHE A 287 -35.81 14.35 -2.62
N ALA A 288 -36.95 13.75 -2.26
CA ALA A 288 -37.00 12.73 -1.21
C ALA A 288 -36.20 11.47 -1.56
N LYS A 289 -36.28 10.99 -2.80
CA LYS A 289 -35.52 9.82 -3.25
C LYS A 289 -34.01 10.03 -3.13
N LEU A 290 -33.53 11.26 -3.33
CA LEU A 290 -32.11 11.62 -3.18
C LEU A 290 -31.70 11.76 -1.71
N PHE A 291 -32.42 12.60 -0.94
CA PHE A 291 -31.94 13.11 0.35
C PHE A 291 -32.61 12.51 1.59
N ALA A 292 -33.77 11.86 1.48
CA ALA A 292 -34.46 11.31 2.65
C ALA A 292 -33.59 10.25 3.37
N PRO A 293 -33.85 9.96 4.65
CA PRO A 293 -33.28 8.80 5.32
C PRO A 293 -33.53 7.52 4.54
N GLY A 294 -32.49 6.71 4.32
CA GLY A 294 -32.54 5.53 3.45
C GLY A 294 -32.67 5.83 1.95
N GLY A 295 -32.65 7.11 1.55
CA GLY A 295 -32.56 7.58 0.18
C GLY A 295 -31.21 7.25 -0.45
N LEU A 296 -31.03 7.72 -1.68
CA LEU A 296 -29.92 7.32 -2.52
C LEU A 296 -28.55 7.72 -1.90
N MET A 297 -28.42 8.98 -1.48
CA MET A 297 -27.18 9.51 -0.89
C MET A 297 -26.87 8.84 0.46
N ASP A 298 -27.88 8.72 1.32
CA ASP A 298 -27.72 8.13 2.66
C ASP A 298 -27.34 6.65 2.60
N ARG A 299 -27.98 5.88 1.71
CA ARG A 299 -27.69 4.46 1.53
C ARG A 299 -26.26 4.24 1.04
N PHE A 300 -25.83 5.00 0.03
CA PHE A 300 -24.46 4.89 -0.46
C PHE A 300 -23.45 5.24 0.63
N PHE A 301 -23.71 6.33 1.38
CA PHE A 301 -22.87 6.76 2.49
C PHE A 301 -22.76 5.67 3.57
N ALA A 302 -23.89 5.13 4.04
CA ALA A 302 -23.93 4.13 5.09
C ALA A 302 -23.21 2.83 4.71
N GLN A 303 -23.30 2.42 3.43
CA GLN A 303 -22.73 1.16 2.95
C GLN A 303 -21.23 1.25 2.62
N ASN A 304 -20.78 2.37 2.05
CA ASN A 304 -19.44 2.45 1.46
C ASN A 304 -18.51 3.44 2.14
N LEU A 305 -19.05 4.49 2.79
CA LEU A 305 -18.24 5.62 3.27
C LEU A 305 -18.18 5.74 4.80
N ALA A 306 -19.24 5.34 5.51
CA ALA A 306 -19.36 5.56 6.95
C ALA A 306 -18.23 4.93 7.79
N SER A 307 -17.71 3.76 7.36
CA SER A 307 -16.57 3.13 8.04
C SER A 307 -15.26 3.89 7.85
N LEU A 308 -15.12 4.64 6.76
CA LEU A 308 -13.91 5.34 6.32
C LEU A 308 -13.82 6.79 6.83
N ILE A 309 -14.93 7.35 7.33
CA ILE A 309 -15.04 8.77 7.70
C ILE A 309 -15.10 8.95 9.21
N ASP A 310 -14.34 9.91 9.72
CA ASP A 310 -14.48 10.47 11.05
C ASP A 310 -15.48 11.63 11.02
N MET A 311 -16.57 11.48 11.77
CA MET A 311 -17.68 12.42 11.88
C MET A 311 -17.72 13.13 13.24
N THR A 312 -16.67 13.01 14.06
CA THR A 312 -16.65 13.57 15.42
C THR A 312 -16.49 15.10 15.45
N GLY A 313 -15.96 15.69 14.38
CA GLY A 313 -15.76 17.13 14.23
C GLY A 313 -16.90 17.85 13.47
N GLN A 314 -16.79 19.19 13.41
CA GLN A 314 -17.68 20.06 12.62
C GLN A 314 -17.59 19.77 11.11
N ASP A 315 -16.38 19.49 10.62
CA ASP A 315 -16.15 19.02 9.27
C ASP A 315 -15.80 17.54 9.29
N TRP A 316 -16.39 16.79 8.37
CA TRP A 316 -16.07 15.38 8.20
C TRP A 316 -14.67 15.24 7.62
N ASN A 317 -13.92 14.27 8.12
CA ASN A 317 -12.58 13.96 7.64
C ASN A 317 -12.44 12.47 7.37
N TRP A 318 -11.59 12.09 6.42
CA TRP A 318 -11.22 10.69 6.27
C TRP A 318 -10.41 10.23 7.49
N LYS A 319 -10.72 9.05 8.02
CA LYS A 319 -9.95 8.47 9.13
C LYS A 319 -8.49 8.28 8.69
N GLN A 320 -7.55 8.73 9.51
CA GLN A 320 -6.12 8.59 9.21
C GLN A 320 -5.65 7.12 9.20
N ASP A 321 -6.32 6.27 9.98
CA ASP A 321 -6.07 4.82 10.03
C ASP A 321 -6.70 4.09 8.82
N ALA A 322 -7.71 4.69 8.18
CA ALA A 322 -8.20 4.22 6.91
C ALA A 322 -7.13 4.60 5.88
N ARG A 323 -6.22 3.67 5.59
CA ARG A 323 -5.10 3.85 4.65
C ARG A 323 -5.53 4.24 3.22
N PHE A 324 -6.84 4.23 2.96
CA PHE A 324 -7.54 4.71 1.76
C PHE A 324 -7.85 6.22 1.76
N GLY A 325 -7.85 6.88 2.91
CA GLY A 325 -8.39 8.24 3.10
C GLY A 325 -7.54 9.38 2.54
N ARG A 326 -6.26 9.14 2.19
CA ARG A 326 -5.36 10.20 1.70
C ARG A 326 -5.62 10.59 0.24
N ASP A 327 -6.08 9.66 -0.57
CA ASP A 327 -6.26 9.86 -2.01
C ASP A 327 -7.73 10.09 -2.40
N LEU A 328 -8.68 9.86 -1.47
CA LEU A 328 -10.10 10.11 -1.69
C LEU A 328 -10.44 11.60 -1.68
N SER A 329 -11.30 12.01 -2.62
CA SER A 329 -11.64 13.41 -2.84
C SER A 329 -12.28 14.07 -1.61
N LYS A 330 -11.67 15.17 -1.15
CA LYS A 330 -12.24 16.03 -0.10
C LYS A 330 -13.54 16.70 -0.54
N SER A 331 -13.71 17.02 -1.82
CA SER A 331 -14.94 17.62 -2.32
C SER A 331 -16.10 16.63 -2.29
N THR A 332 -15.86 15.37 -2.63
CA THR A 332 -16.87 14.30 -2.51
C THR A 332 -17.32 14.16 -1.06
N LEU A 333 -16.38 14.16 -0.11
CA LEU A 333 -16.71 14.10 1.32
C LEU A 333 -17.59 15.29 1.75
N LYS A 334 -17.23 16.50 1.33
CA LYS A 334 -18.01 17.70 1.66
C LYS A 334 -19.42 17.64 1.07
N ASN A 335 -19.58 17.11 -0.15
CA ASN A 335 -20.90 16.94 -0.76
C ASN A 335 -21.80 15.98 0.03
N PHE A 336 -21.26 14.88 0.56
CA PHE A 336 -22.03 13.99 1.43
C PHE A 336 -22.37 14.62 2.79
N GLN A 337 -21.47 15.44 3.34
CA GLN A 337 -21.78 16.22 4.54
C GLN A 337 -22.94 17.19 4.28
N LEU A 338 -22.89 17.95 3.18
CA LEU A 338 -23.97 18.87 2.78
C LEU A 338 -25.29 18.12 2.53
N ALA A 339 -25.24 16.95 1.90
CA ALA A 339 -26.43 16.11 1.71
C ALA A 339 -27.03 15.66 3.06
N ALA A 340 -26.20 15.37 4.07
CA ALA A 340 -26.67 15.04 5.41
C ALA A 340 -27.29 16.26 6.12
N GLU A 341 -26.74 17.46 5.91
CA GLU A 341 -27.32 18.72 6.41
C GLU A 341 -28.69 18.99 5.77
N ILE A 342 -28.80 18.86 4.45
CA ILE A 342 -30.08 18.95 3.72
C ILE A 342 -31.08 17.93 4.29
N ARG A 343 -30.66 16.68 4.47
CA ARG A 343 -31.52 15.65 5.07
C ARG A 343 -32.02 16.06 6.44
N ASN A 344 -31.14 16.52 7.32
CA ASN A 344 -31.50 16.88 8.69
C ASN A 344 -32.45 18.09 8.73
N ALA A 345 -32.32 19.03 7.78
CA ALA A 345 -33.18 20.20 7.68
C ALA A 345 -34.58 19.87 7.13
N PHE A 346 -34.66 19.02 6.10
CA PHE A 346 -35.92 18.73 5.39
C PHE A 346 -36.65 17.50 5.93
N PHE A 347 -35.98 16.60 6.65
CA PHE A 347 -36.57 15.36 7.18
C PHE A 347 -36.35 15.24 8.71
N PRO A 348 -36.74 16.25 9.51
CA PRO A 348 -36.46 16.28 10.95
C PRO A 348 -37.11 15.13 11.73
N SER A 349 -38.20 14.56 11.20
CA SER A 349 -38.90 13.41 11.78
C SER A 349 -38.36 12.05 11.33
N GLY A 350 -37.36 12.03 10.45
CA GLY A 350 -36.80 10.80 9.87
C GLY A 350 -37.71 10.11 8.84
N GLY A 351 -38.80 10.76 8.41
CA GLY A 351 -39.74 10.24 7.42
C GLY A 351 -39.23 10.29 5.98
N SER A 352 -40.03 9.76 5.05
CA SER A 352 -39.75 9.76 3.61
C SER A 352 -40.31 10.97 2.85
N VAL A 353 -40.99 11.88 3.55
CA VAL A 353 -41.60 13.08 2.97
C VAL A 353 -40.94 14.31 3.60
N PRO A 354 -40.48 15.27 2.80
CA PRO A 354 -39.88 16.48 3.34
C PRO A 354 -40.94 17.31 4.08
N SER A 355 -40.56 17.92 5.20
CA SER A 355 -41.44 18.80 5.97
C SER A 355 -40.61 19.78 6.79
N VAL A 356 -40.88 21.06 6.60
CA VAL A 356 -40.23 22.18 7.27
C VAL A 356 -41.30 23.05 7.92
N SER A 357 -41.17 23.32 9.22
CA SER A 357 -42.01 24.27 9.94
C SER A 357 -41.30 25.61 10.05
N ILE A 358 -41.89 26.65 9.46
CA ILE A 358 -41.35 28.00 9.42
C ILE A 358 -42.28 28.92 10.21
N THR A 359 -41.74 29.69 11.14
CA THR A 359 -42.50 30.69 11.89
C THR A 359 -42.27 32.07 11.30
N PHE A 360 -43.32 32.65 10.72
CA PHE A 360 -43.32 34.01 10.22
C PHE A 360 -43.76 34.95 11.33
N THR A 361 -42.91 35.94 11.63
CA THR A 361 -43.21 36.99 12.61
C THR A 361 -43.27 38.32 11.89
N PRO A 362 -44.47 38.87 11.63
CA PRO A 362 -44.57 40.16 10.97
C PRO A 362 -44.13 41.30 11.90
N PHE A 363 -43.13 42.07 11.48
CA PHE A 363 -42.57 43.15 12.32
C PHE A 363 -43.17 44.52 12.01
N SER A 364 -43.22 44.90 10.73
CA SER A 364 -43.67 46.22 10.30
C SER A 364 -44.23 46.18 8.90
N LEU A 365 -45.18 47.05 8.61
CA LEU A 365 -45.80 47.23 7.30
C LEU A 365 -45.66 48.71 6.90
N HIS A 366 -45.41 48.98 5.61
CA HIS A 366 -45.33 50.36 5.11
C HIS A 366 -46.70 51.05 5.25
N GLY A 367 -46.72 52.35 5.59
CA GLY A 367 -47.97 53.08 5.87
C GLY A 367 -48.94 53.21 4.69
N ASP A 368 -48.47 52.92 3.47
CA ASP A 368 -49.28 52.88 2.25
C ASP A 368 -50.11 51.57 2.14
N ALA A 369 -49.83 50.57 2.97
CA ALA A 369 -50.56 49.31 3.04
C ALA A 369 -51.22 49.14 4.42
N ASP A 370 -52.48 48.71 4.41
CA ASP A 370 -53.25 48.38 5.61
C ASP A 370 -52.96 46.96 6.08
N THR A 371 -52.84 46.04 5.10
CA THR A 371 -52.67 44.60 5.34
C THR A 371 -51.67 44.01 4.34
N ALA A 372 -50.82 43.09 4.82
CA ALA A 372 -50.08 42.14 3.97
C ALA A 372 -50.57 40.72 4.23
N ILE A 373 -50.75 39.95 3.17
CA ILE A 373 -51.21 38.56 3.22
C ILE A 373 -50.14 37.70 2.54
N LEU A 374 -49.50 36.84 3.33
CA LEU A 374 -48.65 35.76 2.85
C LEU A 374 -49.50 34.48 2.85
N ASP A 375 -49.68 33.87 1.68
CA ASP A 375 -50.34 32.57 1.53
C ASP A 375 -49.30 31.54 1.10
N VAL A 376 -49.19 30.44 1.84
CA VAL A 376 -48.29 29.31 1.56
C VAL A 376 -49.08 28.01 1.57
N ASP A 377 -49.28 27.44 0.39
CA ASP A 377 -50.11 26.26 0.17
C ASP A 377 -51.51 26.37 0.81
N GLY A 378 -52.12 27.56 0.90
CA GLY A 378 -53.41 27.80 1.56
C GLY A 378 -53.31 28.18 3.05
N GLN A 379 -52.12 28.17 3.65
CA GLN A 379 -51.88 28.66 5.01
C GLN A 379 -51.61 30.17 4.99
N ILE A 380 -52.52 30.94 5.56
CA ILE A 380 -52.47 32.41 5.54
C ILE A 380 -51.76 32.95 6.77
N VAL A 381 -50.76 33.80 6.55
CA VAL A 381 -50.13 34.67 7.54
C VAL A 381 -50.49 36.11 7.18
N GLN A 382 -51.23 36.77 8.08
CA GLN A 382 -51.65 38.15 7.91
C GLN A 382 -50.81 39.10 8.78
N SER A 383 -50.44 40.24 8.22
CA SER A 383 -49.78 41.35 8.91
C SER A 383 -50.61 42.62 8.74
N ASN A 384 -50.91 43.30 9.84
CA ASN A 384 -51.56 44.61 9.87
C ASN A 384 -50.56 45.67 10.38
N GLN A 385 -50.96 46.93 10.39
CA GLN A 385 -50.11 48.03 10.92
C GLN A 385 -49.76 47.90 12.40
N ALA A 386 -50.59 47.21 13.20
CA ALA A 386 -50.34 46.96 14.62
C ALA A 386 -50.94 45.61 15.06
N GLY A 387 -50.40 45.04 16.14
CA GLY A 387 -50.95 43.84 16.78
C GLY A 387 -50.63 42.52 16.05
N ASN A 388 -49.52 42.46 15.32
CA ASN A 388 -49.10 41.24 14.61
C ASN A 388 -48.70 40.13 15.58
N ALA A 389 -49.12 38.90 15.27
CA ALA A 389 -48.77 37.70 16.02
C ALA A 389 -47.91 36.77 15.15
N PRO A 390 -46.90 36.09 15.72
CA PRO A 390 -46.18 35.04 15.02
C PRO A 390 -47.14 33.94 14.56
N SER A 391 -46.95 33.46 13.33
CA SER A 391 -47.72 32.37 12.73
C SER A 391 -46.79 31.32 12.15
N THR A 392 -47.02 30.05 12.48
CA THR A 392 -46.22 28.93 11.98
C THR A 392 -46.92 28.27 10.80
N VAL A 393 -46.16 28.06 9.73
CA VAL A 393 -46.57 27.42 8.49
C VAL A 393 -45.73 26.16 8.31
N THR A 394 -46.36 25.06 7.89
CA THR A 394 -45.65 23.83 7.54
C THR A 394 -45.63 23.65 6.02
N TRP A 395 -44.46 23.52 5.43
CA TRP A 395 -44.24 23.34 4.00
C TRP A 395 -43.33 22.14 3.72
N PRO A 396 -43.61 21.32 2.70
CA PRO A 396 -44.86 21.27 1.93
C PRO A 396 -46.04 20.80 2.78
N SER A 397 -47.25 21.35 2.56
CA SER A 397 -48.45 21.03 3.37
C SER A 397 -49.25 19.81 2.86
N GLY A 398 -48.94 19.32 1.65
CA GLY A 398 -49.66 18.23 0.99
C GLY A 398 -51.00 18.64 0.35
N MET A 399 -51.34 19.94 0.33
CA MET A 399 -52.54 20.44 -0.35
C MET A 399 -52.37 20.47 -1.88
N ALA A 400 -53.50 20.38 -2.61
CA ALA A 400 -53.53 20.18 -4.07
C ALA A 400 -52.98 21.34 -4.92
N SER A 401 -52.76 22.51 -4.33
CA SER A 401 -52.17 23.66 -5.01
C SER A 401 -50.90 24.09 -4.28
N ALA A 402 -49.76 23.59 -4.76
CA ALA A 402 -48.46 24.04 -4.29
C ALA A 402 -48.22 25.45 -4.83
N SER A 403 -48.30 26.46 -3.96
CA SER A 403 -48.14 27.86 -4.36
C SER A 403 -47.75 28.72 -3.16
N ALA A 404 -47.09 29.83 -3.43
CA ALA A 404 -46.76 30.83 -2.43
C ALA A 404 -46.99 32.22 -3.02
N SER A 405 -47.69 33.07 -2.28
CA SER A 405 -47.94 34.45 -2.70
C SER A 405 -47.85 35.42 -1.55
N LEU A 406 -47.40 36.64 -1.86
CA LEU A 406 -47.42 37.77 -0.95
C LEU A 406 -48.19 38.89 -1.64
N SER A 407 -49.21 39.43 -0.96
CA SER A 407 -50.02 40.54 -1.47
C SER A 407 -50.18 41.63 -0.42
N LEU A 408 -50.28 42.88 -0.89
CA LEU A 408 -50.47 44.09 -0.10
C LEU A 408 -51.83 44.70 -0.44
N ILE A 409 -52.54 45.16 0.58
CA ILE A 409 -53.88 45.74 0.47
C ILE A 409 -53.85 47.14 1.11
N PRO A 410 -54.38 48.20 0.44
CA PRO A 410 -54.92 48.19 -0.93
C PRO A 410 -53.83 48.04 -1.99
N GLU A 411 -54.21 47.65 -3.21
CA GLU A 411 -53.29 47.66 -4.35
C GLU A 411 -52.77 49.09 -4.58
N MET A 412 -51.45 49.24 -4.56
CA MET A 412 -50.78 50.52 -4.76
C MET A 412 -50.63 50.81 -6.27
N PRO A 413 -51.23 51.89 -6.79
CA PRO A 413 -51.14 52.23 -8.21
C PRO A 413 -49.68 52.42 -8.65
N GLY A 414 -49.28 51.76 -9.74
CA GLY A 414 -47.94 51.88 -10.33
C GLY A 414 -46.84 51.10 -9.59
N ARG A 415 -47.18 50.26 -8.61
CA ARG A 415 -46.27 49.33 -7.94
C ARG A 415 -46.81 47.90 -8.01
N GLU A 416 -45.93 46.91 -8.05
CA GLU A 416 -46.32 45.51 -7.84
C GLU A 416 -46.77 45.34 -6.39
N SER A 417 -48.07 45.10 -6.21
CA SER A 417 -48.68 44.90 -4.88
C SER A 417 -48.89 43.42 -4.57
N ALA A 418 -48.56 42.53 -5.50
CA ALA A 418 -48.62 41.10 -5.29
C ALA A 418 -47.52 40.39 -6.08
N ILE A 419 -46.92 39.37 -5.47
CA ILE A 419 -46.01 38.42 -6.11
C ILE A 419 -46.51 37.01 -5.82
N LYS A 420 -46.48 36.15 -6.82
CA LYS A 420 -46.95 34.77 -6.70
C LYS A 420 -46.05 33.82 -7.47
N PHE A 421 -45.80 32.67 -6.87
CA PHE A 421 -45.15 31.52 -7.48
C PHE A 421 -46.06 30.30 -7.34
N ASP A 422 -46.02 29.44 -8.35
CA ASP A 422 -46.69 28.14 -8.35
C ASP A 422 -45.63 27.04 -8.45
N GLY A 423 -45.98 25.84 -7.99
CA GLY A 423 -45.09 24.68 -7.99
C GLY A 423 -44.62 24.27 -6.60
N PRO A 424 -44.03 23.06 -6.49
CA PRO A 424 -43.64 22.49 -5.21
C PRO A 424 -42.64 23.35 -4.43
N TRP A 425 -41.82 24.17 -5.11
CA TRP A 425 -40.84 25.04 -4.48
C TRP A 425 -41.22 26.53 -4.48
N ALA A 426 -42.50 26.84 -4.68
CA ALA A 426 -43.00 28.21 -4.72
C ALA A 426 -42.60 29.04 -3.50
N LEU A 427 -42.66 28.48 -2.29
CA LEU A 427 -42.26 29.18 -1.07
C LEU A 427 -40.78 29.60 -1.12
N LYS A 428 -39.89 28.69 -1.50
CA LYS A 428 -38.46 28.98 -1.61
C LYS A 428 -38.20 30.04 -2.69
N ARG A 429 -38.92 30.00 -3.82
CA ARG A 429 -38.81 31.04 -4.87
C ARG A 429 -39.27 32.41 -4.38
N LEU A 430 -40.34 32.45 -3.58
CA LEU A 430 -40.81 33.68 -2.96
C LEU A 430 -39.75 34.25 -2.00
N LEU A 431 -39.15 33.41 -1.17
CA LEU A 431 -38.09 33.80 -0.23
C LEU A 431 -36.84 34.29 -0.97
N ASP A 432 -36.49 33.73 -2.13
CA ASP A 432 -35.36 34.17 -2.94
C ASP A 432 -35.55 35.55 -3.58
N LYS A 433 -36.79 36.08 -3.59
CA LYS A 433 -37.08 37.47 -3.99
C LYS A 433 -36.98 38.45 -2.83
N ALA A 434 -36.91 37.97 -1.60
CA ALA A 434 -36.70 38.83 -0.45
C ALA A 434 -35.23 39.28 -0.37
N ASP A 435 -35.03 40.52 0.08
CA ASP A 435 -33.71 41.00 0.52
C ASP A 435 -33.57 40.56 1.98
N ILE A 436 -32.74 39.53 2.24
CA ILE A 436 -32.60 38.83 3.53
C ILE A 436 -31.27 39.17 4.20
#